data_AF-A0A496QBK6-F1
#
_entry.id   AF-A0A496QBK6-F1
#
_cell.length_a   1.000
_cell.length_b   1.000
_cell.length_c   1.000
_cell.angle_alpha   90.00
_cell.angle_beta   90.00
_cell.angle_gamma   90.00
#
_symmetry.space_group_name_H-M   'P 1'
#
loop_
_entity.id
_entity.type
_entity.pdbx_description
1 polymer ?
#
loop_
_entity_poly.entity_id
_entity_poly.type
_entity_poly.pdbx_seq_one_letter_code
_entity_poly.pdbx_strand_id
1 'polypeptide(L)'
;VEVYDPFTGLTWYATEFWVIKNSWSPYWGWNGYYVVPMVSEELYDISATYGFGITPWMIEYRMMYVPLFEENYALTEDIDFNDDGDVDEADYQLLMDHMFTYDSDYDISIPRDGYVDHEDVTRFLMIWNDAD
;
A
#
# COMPACT_ATOMS: atom_id res chain seq x y z
N VAL A 1 2.19 14.07 0.03
CA VAL A 1 1.67 12.85 0.67
C VAL A 1 2.38 12.70 1.99
N GLU A 2 1.63 12.44 3.06
CA GLU A 2 2.22 12.16 4.36
C GLU A 2 2.88 10.79 4.32
N VAL A 3 4.10 10.67 4.84
CA VAL A 3 4.87 9.42 4.87
C VAL A 3 5.20 9.10 6.31
N TYR A 4 4.88 7.89 6.73
CA TYR A 4 5.29 7.33 8.01
C TYR A 4 6.48 6.38 7.81
N ASP A 5 7.60 6.65 8.48
CA ASP A 5 8.74 5.73 8.53
C ASP A 5 8.61 4.81 9.75
N PRO A 6 8.36 3.51 9.56
CA PRO A 6 8.16 2.59 10.67
C PRO A 6 9.44 2.32 11.48
N PHE A 7 10.63 2.65 10.97
CA PHE A 7 11.90 2.42 11.67
C PHE A 7 12.25 3.56 12.63
N THR A 8 11.94 4.79 12.25
CA THR A 8 12.21 5.97 13.08
C THR A 8 10.97 6.45 13.83
N GLY A 9 9.78 6.01 13.44
CA GLY A 9 8.49 6.51 13.93
C GLY A 9 8.24 7.96 13.52
N LEU A 10 8.93 8.45 12.48
CA LEU A 10 8.81 9.82 12.00
C LEU A 10 7.72 9.90 10.93
N THR A 11 6.99 11.01 10.95
CA THR A 11 6.05 11.37 9.90
C THR A 11 6.51 12.68 9.24
N TRP A 12 6.55 12.73 7.91
CA TRP A 12 6.91 13.93 7.15
C TRP A 12 6.10 14.01 5.85
N TYR A 13 6.18 15.15 5.17
CA TYR A 13 5.52 15.33 3.87
C TYR A 13 6.49 15.15 2.71
N ALA A 14 6.14 14.25 1.80
CA ALA A 14 6.82 14.06 0.52
C ALA A 14 6.03 14.68 -0.63
N THR A 15 6.72 15.43 -1.49
CA THR A 15 6.16 16.05 -2.70
C THR A 15 6.65 15.42 -3.99
N GLU A 16 7.76 14.69 -3.94
CA GLU A 16 8.40 14.06 -5.11
C GLU A 16 8.78 12.61 -4.79
N PHE A 17 8.73 11.75 -5.81
CA PHE A 17 8.94 10.32 -5.68
C PHE A 17 9.79 9.77 -6.82
N TRP A 18 10.71 8.86 -6.49
CA TRP A 18 11.34 8.00 -7.49
C TRP A 18 10.39 6.87 -7.85
N VAL A 19 10.21 6.61 -9.14
CA VAL A 19 9.53 5.40 -9.64
C VAL A 19 10.61 4.37 -9.96
N ILE A 20 10.56 3.22 -9.31
CA ILE A 20 11.58 2.18 -9.40
C ILE A 20 10.96 0.90 -9.95
N LYS A 21 11.61 0.31 -10.96
CA LYS A 21 11.23 -0.97 -11.54
C LYS A 21 11.99 -2.10 -10.86
N ASN A 22 11.29 -3.12 -10.36
CA ASN A 22 11.92 -4.32 -9.83
C ASN A 22 12.29 -5.33 -10.94
N SER A 23 13.19 -6.27 -10.64
CA SER A 23 13.64 -7.30 -11.59
C SER A 23 13.14 -8.72 -11.25
N TRP A 24 12.29 -8.87 -10.23
CA TRP A 24 11.85 -10.17 -9.71
C TRP A 24 10.58 -10.67 -10.39
N SER A 25 9.59 -9.80 -10.60
CA SER A 25 8.31 -10.15 -11.22
C SER A 25 7.52 -8.90 -11.60
N PRO A 26 6.74 -8.93 -12.69
CA PRO A 26 5.73 -7.90 -12.95
C PRO A 26 4.55 -7.97 -11.98
N TYR A 27 4.31 -9.10 -11.30
CA TYR A 27 3.22 -9.29 -10.34
C TYR A 27 3.58 -8.86 -8.91
N TRP A 28 4.36 -7.79 -8.75
CA TRP A 28 4.75 -7.31 -7.43
C TRP A 28 4.68 -5.79 -7.37
N GLY A 29 3.91 -5.26 -6.42
CA GLY A 29 3.56 -3.85 -6.36
C GLY A 29 2.78 -3.40 -7.59
N TRP A 30 3.03 -2.18 -8.06
CA TRP A 30 2.33 -1.59 -9.20
C TRP A 30 2.84 -2.13 -10.54
N ASN A 31 2.45 -3.35 -10.93
CA ASN A 31 2.90 -4.02 -12.17
C ASN A 31 4.43 -4.06 -12.30
N GLY A 32 5.11 -4.41 -11.21
CA GLY A 32 6.56 -4.51 -11.13
C GLY A 32 7.26 -3.18 -10.80
N TYR A 33 6.50 -2.13 -10.49
CA TYR A 33 7.03 -0.84 -10.06
C TYR A 33 6.64 -0.55 -8.61
N TYR A 34 7.48 0.23 -7.93
CA TYR A 34 7.18 0.81 -6.63
C TYR A 34 7.74 2.23 -6.59
N VAL A 35 7.28 3.02 -5.64
CA VAL A 35 7.75 4.40 -5.46
C VAL A 35 8.48 4.57 -4.14
N VAL A 36 9.48 5.45 -4.15
CA VAL A 36 10.23 5.85 -2.96
C VAL A 36 10.16 7.36 -2.82
N PRO A 37 9.78 7.90 -1.64
CA PRO A 37 9.83 9.34 -1.38
C PRO A 37 11.24 9.88 -1.62
N MET A 38 11.36 10.97 -2.38
CA MET A 38 12.62 11.71 -2.41
C MET A 38 12.85 12.39 -1.04
N VAL A 39 14.12 12.53 -0.66
CA VAL A 39 14.48 13.25 0.56
C VAL A 39 14.04 14.71 0.42
N SER A 40 13.09 15.14 1.25
CA SER A 40 12.65 16.53 1.32
C SER A 40 13.62 17.37 2.17
N GLU A 41 13.55 18.69 2.05
CA GLU A 41 14.29 19.62 2.94
C GLU A 41 13.93 19.37 4.41
N GLU A 42 12.65 19.16 4.71
CA GLU A 42 12.17 18.81 6.06
C GLU A 42 12.85 17.53 6.59
N LEU A 43 12.88 16.46 5.80
CA LEU A 43 13.50 15.20 6.22
C LEU A 43 15.03 15.34 6.38
N TYR A 44 15.66 16.13 5.51
CA TYR A 44 17.09 16.44 5.60
C TYR A 44 17.41 17.18 6.90
N ASP A 45 16.62 18.20 7.26
CA ASP A 45 16.82 18.99 8.47
C ASP A 45 16.57 18.18 9.75
N ILE A 46 15.54 17.32 9.74
CA ILE A 46 15.32 16.33 10.81
C ILE A 46 16.55 15.42 10.94
N SER A 47 17.03 14.87 9.83
CA SER A 47 18.20 13.98 9.82
C SER A 47 19.47 14.69 10.30
N ALA A 48 19.68 15.95 9.93
CA ALA A 48 20.82 16.74 10.37
C ALA A 48 20.76 17.06 11.87
N THR A 49 19.56 17.28 12.41
CA THR A 49 19.33 17.62 13.82
C THR A 49 19.49 16.42 14.73
N TYR A 50 18.89 15.28 14.36
CA TYR A 50 18.79 14.12 15.23
C TYR A 50 19.83 13.02 14.92
N GLY A 51 20.53 13.12 13.79
CA GLY A 51 21.47 12.11 13.33
C GLY A 51 20.81 10.85 12.74
N PHE A 52 19.49 10.88 12.56
CA PHE A 52 18.67 9.85 11.93
C PHE A 52 17.45 10.50 11.24
N GLY A 53 16.95 9.91 10.15
CA GLY A 53 15.79 10.44 9.43
C GLY A 53 15.77 10.01 7.96
N ILE A 54 16.94 9.95 7.31
CA ILE A 54 17.07 9.31 5.99
C ILE A 54 17.42 7.84 6.23
N THR A 55 16.46 6.95 6.01
CA THR A 55 16.60 5.54 6.35
C THR A 55 17.12 4.69 5.17
N PRO A 56 17.97 3.69 5.43
CA PRO A 56 18.57 2.88 4.37
C PRO A 56 17.57 2.11 3.51
N TRP A 57 16.38 1.80 4.02
CA TRP A 57 15.35 1.07 3.27
C TRP A 57 14.88 1.82 2.03
N MET A 58 15.05 3.15 2.00
CA MET A 58 14.71 3.99 0.84
C MET A 58 15.65 3.76 -0.35
N ILE A 59 16.86 3.22 -0.17
CA ILE A 59 17.87 3.14 -1.25
C ILE A 59 18.57 1.77 -1.31
N GLU A 60 18.84 1.10 -0.18
CA GLU A 60 19.56 -0.18 -0.15
C GLU A 60 19.28 -1.00 1.12
N TYR A 61 18.20 -1.80 1.17
CA TYR A 61 18.24 -3.03 1.98
C TYR A 61 17.19 -4.08 1.59
N ARG A 62 17.46 -5.33 1.95
CA ARG A 62 16.66 -6.56 1.66
C ARG A 62 15.22 -6.54 2.18
N MET A 63 14.83 -5.53 2.96
CA MET A 63 13.48 -5.35 3.48
C MET A 63 12.98 -3.99 2.98
N MET A 64 12.54 -3.96 1.71
CA MET A 64 11.85 -2.80 1.17
C MET A 64 10.43 -2.84 1.71
N TYR A 65 10.03 -1.78 2.41
CA TYR A 65 8.64 -1.55 2.75
C TYR A 65 8.06 -0.67 1.65
N VAL A 66 7.00 -1.13 1.01
CA VAL A 66 6.21 -0.28 0.12
C VAL A 66 5.57 0.77 1.03
N PRO A 67 5.83 2.07 0.83
CA PRO A 67 5.11 3.09 1.56
C PRO A 67 3.63 2.87 1.31
N LEU A 68 2.87 2.53 2.35
CA LEU A 68 1.42 2.53 2.27
C LEU A 68 1.02 4.00 2.17
N PHE A 69 0.60 4.41 0.97
CA PHE A 69 -0.08 5.67 0.80
C PHE A 69 -1.49 5.46 1.31
N GLU A 70 -1.68 5.66 2.61
CA GLU A 70 -3.02 5.72 3.17
C GLU A 70 -3.72 6.96 2.59
N GLU A 71 -4.50 6.75 1.55
CA GLU A 71 -5.63 7.62 1.30
C GLU A 71 -6.76 7.16 2.24
N ASN A 72 -7.39 8.09 2.95
CA ASN A 72 -8.53 7.83 3.84
C ASN A 72 -9.69 7.15 3.07
N TYR A 73 -9.77 5.82 3.05
CA TYR A 73 -10.82 5.08 2.33
C TYR A 73 -11.32 3.83 3.07
N ALA A 74 -11.64 3.97 4.36
CA ALA A 74 -12.54 3.00 5.00
C ALA A 74 -13.97 3.26 4.50
N LEU A 75 -14.26 2.89 3.25
CA LEU A 75 -15.62 2.80 2.75
C LEU A 75 -15.91 1.31 2.54
N THR A 76 -16.74 0.76 3.43
CA THR A 76 -17.17 -0.65 3.38
C THR A 76 -17.93 -0.96 2.09
N GLU A 77 -18.51 0.05 1.42
CA GLU A 77 -19.22 -0.10 0.15
C GLU A 77 -18.34 -0.61 -1.00
N ASP A 78 -17.01 -0.40 -0.94
CA ASP A 78 -16.09 -0.86 -1.98
C ASP A 78 -15.78 -2.36 -1.89
N ILE A 79 -16.16 -3.01 -0.78
CA ILE A 79 -15.82 -4.41 -0.50
C ILE A 79 -17.02 -5.28 -0.08
N ASP A 80 -18.22 -4.70 -0.04
CA ASP A 80 -19.50 -5.43 -0.02
C ASP A 80 -19.77 -5.94 -1.44
N PHE A 81 -19.20 -7.10 -1.78
CA PHE A 81 -19.23 -7.65 -3.13
C PHE A 81 -20.57 -8.29 -3.47
N ASN A 82 -21.37 -8.64 -2.45
CA ASN A 82 -22.66 -9.28 -2.62
C ASN A 82 -23.85 -8.29 -2.56
N ASP A 83 -23.59 -7.01 -2.27
CA ASP A 83 -24.55 -5.92 -2.11
C ASP A 83 -25.62 -6.19 -1.03
N ASP A 84 -25.29 -6.92 0.04
CA ASP A 84 -26.22 -7.25 1.13
C ASP A 84 -26.22 -6.21 2.27
N GLY A 85 -25.28 -5.27 2.23
CA GLY A 85 -25.13 -4.16 3.16
C GLY A 85 -24.26 -4.46 4.38
N ASP A 86 -23.76 -5.69 4.53
CA ASP A 86 -22.83 -6.10 5.57
C ASP A 86 -21.51 -6.53 4.91
N VAL A 87 -20.36 -6.11 5.46
CA VAL A 87 -19.06 -6.65 5.02
C VAL A 87 -18.70 -7.82 5.91
N ASP A 88 -18.74 -9.04 5.35
CA ASP A 88 -18.55 -10.24 6.14
C ASP A 88 -17.81 -11.40 5.41
N GLU A 89 -17.95 -12.61 5.95
CA GLU A 89 -17.30 -13.79 5.39
C GLU A 89 -17.81 -14.13 3.98
N ALA A 90 -19.04 -13.75 3.62
CA ALA A 90 -19.58 -13.95 2.28
C ALA A 90 -18.81 -13.13 1.24
N ASP A 91 -18.51 -11.86 1.53
CA ASP A 91 -17.69 -11.02 0.64
C ASP A 91 -16.26 -11.53 0.54
N TYR A 92 -15.70 -11.98 1.66
CA TYR A 92 -14.40 -12.62 1.66
C TYR A 92 -14.37 -13.84 0.74
N GLN A 93 -15.39 -14.71 0.78
CA GLN A 93 -15.44 -15.86 -0.12
C GLN A 93 -15.55 -15.43 -1.59
N LEU A 94 -16.33 -14.39 -1.91
CA LEU A 94 -16.40 -13.87 -3.28
C LEU A 94 -15.03 -13.37 -3.78
N LEU A 95 -14.29 -12.64 -2.94
CA LEU A 95 -12.92 -12.25 -3.27
C LEU A 95 -12.01 -13.46 -3.49
N MET A 96 -12.09 -14.46 -2.62
CA MET A 96 -11.29 -15.68 -2.72
C MET A 96 -11.60 -16.51 -3.98
N ASP A 97 -12.85 -16.54 -4.41
CA ASP A 97 -13.27 -17.21 -5.66
C ASP A 97 -12.71 -16.52 -6.91
N HIS A 98 -12.39 -15.22 -6.83
CA HIS A 98 -11.80 -14.42 -7.89
C HIS A 98 -10.26 -14.30 -7.81
N MET A 99 -9.62 -14.98 -6.86
CA MET A 99 -8.15 -14.97 -6.72
C MET A 99 -7.43 -15.46 -7.99
N PHE A 100 -6.34 -14.76 -8.31
CA PHE A 100 -5.49 -15.01 -9.48
C PHE A 100 -6.23 -14.85 -10.82
N THR A 101 -7.15 -13.88 -10.88
CA THR A 101 -7.88 -13.53 -12.10
C THR A 101 -7.69 -12.06 -12.47
N TYR A 102 -8.02 -11.72 -13.71
CA TYR A 102 -8.13 -10.33 -14.15
C TYR A 102 -9.59 -9.92 -14.02
N ASP A 103 -9.96 -9.37 -12.87
CA ASP A 103 -11.31 -8.93 -12.57
C ASP A 103 -11.27 -7.58 -11.84
N SER A 104 -11.76 -6.53 -12.52
CA SER A 104 -11.70 -5.16 -11.99
C SER A 104 -12.65 -4.92 -10.83
N ASP A 105 -13.67 -5.77 -10.66
CA ASP A 105 -14.65 -5.62 -9.60
C ASP A 105 -14.07 -6.10 -8.26
N TYR A 106 -13.06 -6.98 -8.31
CA TYR A 106 -12.37 -7.56 -7.15
C TYR A 106 -10.93 -7.09 -6.99
N ASP A 107 -10.37 -6.37 -7.97
CA ASP A 107 -9.09 -5.65 -7.85
C ASP A 107 -9.30 -4.36 -7.04
N ILE A 108 -9.23 -4.53 -5.73
CA ILE A 108 -9.40 -3.47 -4.76
C ILE A 108 -8.06 -2.89 -4.29
N SER A 109 -6.93 -3.50 -4.63
CA SER A 109 -5.57 -3.09 -4.24
C SER A 109 -5.28 -1.60 -4.51
N ILE A 110 -4.31 -1.01 -3.80
CA ILE A 110 -3.74 0.30 -4.15
C ILE A 110 -2.27 0.12 -4.49
N PRO A 111 -1.84 0.55 -5.69
CA PRO A 111 -2.69 0.90 -6.84
C PRO A 111 -3.37 -0.34 -7.45
N ARG A 112 -4.59 -0.18 -7.96
CA ARG A 112 -5.30 -1.21 -8.73
C ARG A 112 -4.48 -1.59 -9.97
N ASP A 113 -3.93 -2.80 -9.98
CA ASP A 113 -2.99 -3.26 -11.01
C ASP A 113 -3.64 -4.14 -12.10
N GLY A 114 -4.94 -4.42 -11.94
CA GLY A 114 -5.80 -5.21 -12.81
C GLY A 114 -5.83 -6.70 -12.48
N TYR A 115 -5.16 -7.16 -11.41
CA TYR A 115 -5.01 -8.57 -11.09
C TYR A 115 -5.33 -8.85 -9.62
N VAL A 116 -6.33 -9.70 -9.38
CA VAL A 116 -6.77 -10.05 -8.04
C VAL A 116 -5.75 -10.99 -7.40
N ASP A 117 -5.05 -10.54 -6.37
CA ASP A 117 -4.08 -11.34 -5.65
C ASP A 117 -3.97 -11.02 -4.14
N HIS A 118 -2.85 -11.40 -3.54
CA HIS A 118 -2.57 -11.17 -2.13
C HIS A 118 -2.65 -9.70 -1.69
N GLU A 119 -2.42 -8.73 -2.57
CA GLU A 119 -2.52 -7.31 -2.25
C GLU A 119 -3.99 -6.91 -2.00
N ASP A 120 -4.93 -7.47 -2.77
CA ASP A 120 -6.38 -7.28 -2.59
C ASP A 120 -6.89 -7.92 -1.29
N VAL A 121 -6.49 -9.16 -1.03
CA VAL A 121 -6.85 -9.86 0.21
C VAL A 121 -6.34 -9.10 1.43
N THR A 122 -5.13 -8.55 1.35
CA THR A 122 -4.56 -7.74 2.43
C THR A 122 -5.41 -6.50 2.66
N ARG A 123 -5.81 -5.81 1.59
CA ARG A 123 -6.67 -4.63 1.71
C ARG A 123 -8.05 -4.96 2.29
N PHE A 124 -8.68 -6.03 1.83
CA PHE A 124 -9.98 -6.46 2.35
C PHE A 124 -9.94 -6.64 3.86
N LEU A 125 -8.92 -7.35 4.37
CA LEU A 125 -8.74 -7.58 5.80
C LEU A 125 -8.45 -6.28 6.58
N MET A 126 -7.76 -5.31 5.99
CA MET A 126 -7.56 -4.01 6.63
C MET A 126 -8.88 -3.27 6.82
N ILE A 127 -9.69 -3.17 5.76
CA ILE A 127 -10.98 -2.47 5.82
C ILE A 127 -11.95 -3.19 6.75
N TRP A 128 -12.01 -4.53 6.70
CA TRP A 128 -12.86 -5.31 7.62
C TRP A 128 -12.49 -5.05 9.08
N ASN A 129 -11.20 -5.09 9.44
CA ASN A 129 -10.78 -4.87 10.83
C ASN A 129 -10.99 -3.42 11.31
N ASP A 130 -11.07 -2.45 10.41
CA ASP A 130 -11.34 -1.03 10.74
C ASP A 130 -12.84 -0.69 10.79
N ALA A 131 -13.72 -1.57 10.29
CA ALA A 131 -15.18 -1.38 10.30
C ALA A 131 -15.84 -1.74 11.65
N ASP A 132 -15.10 -2.38 12.56
CA ASP A 132 -15.50 -2.72 13.95
C ASP A 132 -15.10 -1.64 14.98
#